data_AF-A0A8H3Z8D5-F1
#
_entry.id   AF-A0A8H3Z8D5-F1
#
_cell.length_a   1.000
_cell.length_b   1.000
_cell.length_c   1.000
_cell.angle_alpha   90.00
_cell.angle_beta   90.00
_cell.angle_gamma   90.00
#
_symmetry.space_group_name_H-M   'P 1'
#
loop_
_entity.id
_entity.type
_entity.pdbx_description
1 polymer ?
#
loop_
_entity_poly.entity_id
_entity_poly.type
_entity_poly.pdbx_seq_one_letter_code
_entity_poly.pdbx_strand_id
1 'polypeptide(L)'
;MSLPRLVRPRLLKPSLHTRPKTHLCLFARRNASTKEPKESTRPLVLEQPDKFRPPSHGARKPRKPRHFGPSLSDEEIKEQATKRYPHSMPPEGTVMRKFLESKGIHVWISMSVLVSLTGFVLLTDFKTKNKFPELLPPSSTFWSNPVSFVQQYFAVYKLHSEAYMAEQQEKRARALDEARKRKEYLIAHGIEKEGLFGFGTVEGDARKEKRRREREAMDEERIREEHNEESIGGNTSNGTRAPHAQEDYQMQPMLLEQQNKQRLAKAKQEHYDGGQNGSFLGHDGKMLTSGAEDVKETGEEKVKKAKKWFGIW
;
A
#
# COMPACT_ATOMS: atom_id res chain seq x y z
N MET A 1 45.13 40.92 25.74
CA MET A 1 44.60 39.55 25.57
C MET A 1 43.36 39.39 26.44
N SER A 2 42.18 39.34 25.84
CA SER A 2 40.88 39.31 26.53
C SER A 2 40.03 38.23 25.88
N LEU A 3 39.62 37.23 26.67
CA LEU A 3 38.79 36.10 26.21
C LEU A 3 37.31 36.46 26.33
N PRO A 4 36.47 36.21 25.31
CA PRO A 4 35.02 36.40 25.43
C PRO A 4 34.36 35.26 26.22
N ARG A 5 33.46 35.69 27.11
CA ARG A 5 32.67 34.95 28.08
C ARG A 5 31.57 34.14 27.37
N LEU A 6 31.57 32.81 27.53
CA LEU A 6 30.53 31.91 27.02
C LEU A 6 29.22 32.08 27.80
N VAL A 7 28.14 32.44 27.11
CA VAL A 7 26.76 32.49 27.62
C VAL A 7 26.12 31.11 27.46
N ARG A 8 25.69 30.50 28.57
CA ARG A 8 24.91 29.25 28.57
C ARG A 8 23.44 29.53 28.19
N PRO A 9 22.83 28.81 27.24
CA PRO A 9 21.39 28.89 27.02
C PRO A 9 20.63 28.10 28.09
N ARG A 10 19.59 28.75 28.62
CA ARG A 10 18.65 28.26 29.63
C ARG A 10 17.66 27.30 28.96
N LEU A 11 17.75 26.01 29.28
CA LEU A 11 16.80 24.97 28.85
C LEU A 11 15.42 25.21 29.49
N LEU A 12 14.45 25.66 28.69
CA LEU A 12 13.03 25.65 29.02
C LEU A 12 12.46 24.26 28.68
N LYS A 13 11.97 23.53 29.69
CA LYS A 13 11.25 22.26 29.52
C LYS A 13 9.78 22.56 29.15
N PRO A 14 9.25 22.04 28.03
CA PRO A 14 7.81 22.02 27.81
C PRO A 14 7.17 20.87 28.60
N SER A 15 6.22 21.22 29.48
CA SER A 15 5.32 20.28 30.16
C SER A 15 4.30 19.73 29.15
N LEU A 16 4.51 18.51 28.68
CA LEU A 16 3.52 17.78 27.88
C LEU A 16 2.54 17.05 28.83
N HIS A 17 1.41 17.68 29.12
CA HIS A 17 0.24 16.98 29.66
C HIS A 17 -0.60 16.44 28.50
N THR A 18 -0.28 15.25 28.02
CA THR A 18 -1.16 14.49 27.13
C THR A 18 -1.96 13.49 27.96
N ARG A 19 -3.25 13.76 28.11
CA ARG A 19 -4.23 12.87 28.76
C ARG A 19 -4.95 12.09 27.66
N PRO A 20 -4.66 10.79 27.42
CA PRO A 20 -5.44 10.03 26.46
C PRO A 20 -6.79 9.62 27.10
N LYS A 21 -7.89 10.20 26.62
CA LYS A 21 -9.23 9.64 26.82
C LYS A 21 -9.47 8.59 25.74
N THR A 22 -9.27 7.33 26.09
CA THR A 22 -9.68 6.19 25.28
C THR A 22 -11.20 6.01 25.41
N HIS A 23 -11.97 6.60 24.50
CA HIS A 23 -13.34 6.17 24.25
C HIS A 23 -13.29 4.98 23.29
N LEU A 24 -13.27 3.76 23.84
CA LEU A 24 -13.61 2.55 23.11
C LEU A 24 -15.12 2.58 22.80
N CYS A 25 -15.50 3.15 21.67
CA CYS A 25 -16.81 2.90 21.08
C CYS A 25 -16.69 1.66 20.19
N LEU A 26 -17.10 0.52 20.73
CA LEU A 26 -17.38 -0.68 19.97
C LEU A 26 -18.51 -0.37 18.98
N PHE A 27 -18.21 -0.43 17.69
CA PHE A 27 -19.20 -0.49 16.62
C PHE A 27 -19.98 -1.80 16.72
N ALA A 28 -21.06 -1.81 17.48
CA ALA A 28 -22.05 -2.87 17.43
C ALA A 28 -22.83 -2.76 16.12
N ARG A 29 -22.37 -3.48 15.10
CA ARG A 29 -23.07 -3.71 13.82
C ARG A 29 -24.31 -4.56 14.11
N ARG A 30 -25.46 -3.93 14.35
CA ARG A 30 -26.75 -4.62 14.38
C ARG A 30 -27.28 -4.74 12.96
N ASN A 31 -27.36 -5.98 12.47
CA ASN A 31 -28.12 -6.33 11.28
C ASN A 31 -29.61 -6.14 11.59
N ALA A 32 -30.22 -5.11 11.03
CA ALA A 32 -31.67 -4.97 10.98
C ALA A 32 -32.16 -5.74 9.75
N SER A 33 -32.73 -6.93 9.96
CA SER A 33 -33.48 -7.64 8.91
C SER A 33 -34.97 -7.41 9.13
N THR A 34 -35.59 -6.92 8.08
CA THR A 34 -37.00 -6.59 7.93
C THR A 34 -37.86 -7.83 7.64
N LYS A 35 -38.99 -7.92 8.35
CA LYS A 35 -40.28 -8.53 7.97
C LYS A 35 -40.40 -10.07 7.88
N GLU A 36 -41.63 -10.48 8.19
CA GLU A 36 -42.11 -11.82 8.59
C GLU A 36 -42.33 -12.80 7.42
N PRO A 37 -42.53 -14.09 7.75
CA PRO A 37 -43.75 -14.74 7.30
C PRO A 37 -44.48 -15.50 8.41
N LYS A 38 -45.81 -15.47 8.30
CA LYS A 38 -46.77 -16.18 9.15
C LYS A 38 -46.91 -17.66 8.76
N GLU A 39 -47.45 -18.38 9.75
CA GLU A 39 -48.33 -19.56 9.68
C GLU A 39 -47.75 -20.99 9.85
N SER A 40 -48.12 -21.53 11.02
CA SER A 40 -48.57 -22.90 11.34
C SER A 40 -47.68 -24.08 10.97
N THR A 41 -47.04 -24.69 11.97
CA THR A 41 -47.01 -26.16 12.27
C THR A 41 -46.10 -26.40 13.50
N ARG A 42 -46.46 -25.90 14.68
CA ARG A 42 -45.83 -26.32 15.95
C ARG A 42 -46.90 -26.46 17.03
N PRO A 43 -46.88 -27.54 17.85
CA PRO A 43 -47.87 -27.76 18.89
C PRO A 43 -47.88 -26.59 19.88
N LEU A 44 -49.08 -26.13 20.28
CA LEU A 44 -49.29 -25.08 21.27
C LEU A 44 -48.65 -25.49 22.60
N VAL A 45 -47.39 -25.11 22.80
CA VAL A 45 -46.75 -25.06 24.12
C VAL A 45 -46.93 -23.64 24.61
N LEU A 46 -47.55 -23.50 25.78
CA LEU A 46 -47.82 -22.23 26.43
C LEU A 46 -46.51 -21.42 26.53
N GLU A 47 -46.40 -20.31 25.80
CA GLU A 47 -45.21 -19.49 25.83
C GLU A 47 -45.00 -18.97 27.26
N GLN A 48 -43.80 -19.19 27.81
CA GLN A 48 -43.48 -18.71 29.14
C GLN A 48 -43.70 -17.18 29.19
N PRO A 49 -44.35 -16.64 30.24
CA PRO A 49 -44.61 -15.22 30.31
C PRO A 49 -43.28 -14.45 30.27
N ASP A 50 -43.26 -13.41 29.46
CA ASP A 50 -42.07 -12.62 29.18
C ASP A 50 -41.47 -12.13 30.49
N LYS A 51 -40.24 -12.56 30.79
CA LYS A 51 -39.62 -12.33 32.10
C LYS A 51 -39.53 -10.83 32.35
N PHE A 52 -40.11 -10.36 33.47
CA PHE A 52 -40.22 -8.94 33.84
C PHE A 52 -38.97 -8.15 33.44
N ARG A 53 -39.07 -7.40 32.34
CA ARG A 53 -38.03 -6.48 31.90
C ARG A 53 -38.42 -5.13 32.49
N PRO A 54 -37.69 -4.61 33.48
CA PRO A 54 -37.98 -3.28 34.00
C PRO A 54 -37.94 -2.30 32.83
N PRO A 55 -38.80 -1.27 32.82
CA PRO A 55 -38.89 -0.33 31.71
C PRO A 55 -37.49 0.21 31.41
N SER A 56 -36.96 -0.14 30.23
CA SER A 56 -35.69 0.40 29.76
C SER A 56 -35.86 1.91 29.66
N HIS A 57 -35.13 2.68 30.46
CA HIS A 57 -35.22 4.13 30.44
C HIS A 57 -35.22 4.65 29.00
N GLY A 58 -36.28 5.39 28.64
CA GLY A 58 -36.51 5.84 27.27
C GLY A 58 -35.33 6.66 26.74
N ALA A 59 -34.91 6.37 25.50
CA ALA A 59 -33.87 7.09 24.81
C ALA A 59 -34.11 8.61 24.90
N ARG A 60 -33.15 9.32 25.49
CA ARG A 60 -33.28 10.76 25.77
C ARG A 60 -33.36 11.52 24.45
N LYS A 61 -34.55 12.01 24.08
CA LYS A 61 -34.73 12.83 22.87
C LYS A 61 -33.86 14.10 22.98
N PRO A 62 -33.18 14.53 21.91
CA PRO A 62 -32.42 15.78 21.92
C PRO A 62 -33.35 16.93 22.32
N ARG A 63 -32.89 17.77 23.26
CA ARG A 63 -33.64 18.94 23.70
C ARG A 63 -33.76 19.90 22.54
N LYS A 64 -35.00 20.23 22.14
CA LYS A 64 -35.24 21.29 21.16
C LYS A 64 -34.65 22.61 21.72
N PRO A 65 -34.01 23.44 20.87
CA PRO A 65 -33.53 24.74 21.29
C PRO A 65 -34.71 25.55 21.86
N ARG A 66 -34.50 26.16 23.02
CA ARG A 66 -35.53 26.97 23.68
C ARG A 66 -35.62 28.31 22.96
N HIS A 67 -36.52 28.42 21.99
CA HIS A 67 -36.94 29.71 21.46
C HIS A 67 -37.88 30.35 22.48
N PHE A 68 -37.52 31.54 22.96
CA PHE A 68 -38.34 32.28 23.92
C PHE A 68 -39.28 33.17 23.10
N GLY A 69 -40.51 32.70 22.88
CA GLY A 69 -41.52 33.40 22.09
C GLY A 69 -42.41 32.46 21.28
N PRO A 70 -43.47 32.99 20.66
CA PRO A 70 -44.27 32.27 19.67
C PRO A 70 -43.38 31.67 18.56
N SER A 71 -43.75 30.52 18.00
CA SER A 71 -43.06 29.99 16.83
C SER A 71 -43.20 30.98 15.67
N LEU A 72 -42.05 31.38 15.10
CA LEU A 72 -42.02 32.28 13.95
C LEU A 72 -42.84 31.70 12.80
N SER A 73 -43.65 32.55 12.18
CA SER A 73 -44.37 32.18 10.96
C SER A 73 -43.37 31.96 9.81
N ASP A 74 -43.73 31.17 8.81
CA ASP A 74 -42.86 30.94 7.65
C ASP A 74 -42.54 32.24 6.89
N GLU A 75 -43.41 33.24 7.01
CA GLU A 75 -43.24 34.58 6.45
C GLU A 75 -42.20 35.38 7.26
N GLU A 76 -42.31 35.37 8.59
CA GLU A 76 -41.35 36.02 9.50
C GLU A 76 -39.94 35.42 9.37
N ILE A 77 -39.83 34.11 9.11
CA ILE A 77 -38.54 33.44 8.88
C ILE A 77 -37.88 33.96 7.59
N LYS A 78 -38.66 34.17 6.53
CA LYS A 78 -38.16 34.73 5.26
C LYS A 78 -37.78 36.20 5.41
N GLU A 79 -38.54 36.97 6.17
CA GLU A 79 -38.22 38.36 6.49
C GLU A 79 -36.94 38.47 7.33
N GLN A 80 -36.78 37.60 8.33
CA GLN A 80 -35.56 37.55 9.14
C GLN A 80 -34.32 37.17 8.32
N ALA A 81 -34.46 36.27 7.33
CA ALA A 81 -33.36 35.88 6.46
C ALA A 81 -32.90 37.03 5.52
N THR A 82 -33.84 37.91 5.13
CA THR A 82 -33.56 39.03 4.21
C THR A 82 -33.20 40.32 4.94
N LYS A 83 -33.58 40.47 6.21
CA LYS A 83 -33.35 41.66 7.05
C LYS A 83 -31.86 42.03 7.11
N ARG A 84 -31.56 43.28 6.72
CA ARG A 84 -30.20 43.83 6.71
C ARG A 84 -29.98 44.77 7.88
N TYR A 85 -28.82 44.66 8.48
CA TYR A 85 -28.33 45.58 9.51
C TYR A 85 -27.10 46.34 9.00
N PRO A 86 -26.77 47.51 9.57
CA PRO A 86 -25.52 48.19 9.26
C PRO A 86 -24.32 47.25 9.46
N HIS A 87 -23.39 47.24 8.50
CA HIS A 87 -22.23 46.31 8.45
C HIS A 87 -22.55 44.81 8.34
N SER A 88 -23.81 44.45 8.04
CA SER A 88 -24.14 43.07 7.67
C SER A 88 -23.61 42.71 6.27
N MET A 89 -23.62 41.41 5.96
CA MET A 89 -23.24 40.85 4.66
C MET A 89 -23.90 41.64 3.50
N PRO A 90 -23.21 41.85 2.36
CA PRO A 90 -23.77 42.53 1.19
C PRO A 90 -25.07 41.88 0.69
N PRO A 91 -25.95 42.61 -0.03
CA PRO A 91 -27.25 42.09 -0.45
C PRO A 91 -27.14 40.88 -1.40
N GLU A 92 -28.24 40.13 -1.49
CA GLU A 92 -28.32 38.88 -2.25
C GLU A 92 -28.18 39.21 -3.74
N GLY A 93 -27.50 38.35 -4.50
CA GLY A 93 -27.23 38.60 -5.93
C GLY A 93 -26.01 39.47 -6.22
N THR A 94 -25.42 40.15 -5.23
CA THR A 94 -24.14 40.85 -5.43
C THR A 94 -22.98 39.88 -5.60
N VAL A 95 -21.98 40.25 -6.41
CA VAL A 95 -20.77 39.44 -6.62
C VAL A 95 -20.01 39.26 -5.30
N MET A 96 -19.97 40.29 -4.45
CA MET A 96 -19.32 40.23 -3.14
C MET A 96 -19.94 39.16 -2.23
N ARG A 97 -21.29 39.08 -2.17
CA ARG A 97 -21.99 37.99 -1.47
C ARG A 97 -21.59 36.64 -2.03
N LYS A 98 -21.62 36.47 -3.35
CA LYS A 98 -21.31 35.19 -4.02
C LYS A 98 -19.87 34.75 -3.73
N PHE A 99 -18.91 35.67 -3.77
CA PHE A 99 -17.52 35.39 -3.44
C PHE A 99 -17.37 34.92 -1.98
N LEU A 100 -17.93 35.68 -1.02
CA LEU A 100 -17.86 35.38 0.42
C LEU A 100 -18.57 34.08 0.81
N GLU A 101 -19.68 33.74 0.17
CA GLU A 101 -20.50 32.56 0.53
C GLU A 101 -20.05 31.28 -0.20
N SER A 102 -19.40 31.42 -1.35
CA SER A 102 -19.03 30.27 -2.17
C SER A 102 -17.91 29.43 -1.56
N LYS A 103 -18.28 28.26 -1.03
CA LYS A 103 -17.31 27.26 -0.52
C LYS A 103 -16.36 26.78 -1.62
N GLY A 104 -16.84 26.69 -2.86
CA GLY A 104 -16.03 26.27 -4.01
C GLY A 104 -14.85 27.20 -4.28
N ILE A 105 -15.06 28.53 -4.24
CA ILE A 105 -13.99 29.49 -4.51
C ILE A 105 -12.94 29.45 -3.39
N HIS A 106 -13.38 29.37 -2.13
CA HIS A 106 -12.46 29.26 -1.00
C HIS A 106 -11.64 27.97 -1.05
N VAL A 107 -12.26 26.84 -1.40
CA VAL A 107 -11.56 25.56 -1.60
C VAL A 107 -10.59 25.64 -2.77
N TRP A 108 -10.99 26.26 -3.89
CA TRP A 108 -10.11 26.44 -5.05
C TRP A 108 -8.89 27.31 -4.72
N ILE A 109 -9.10 28.47 -4.08
CA ILE A 109 -8.01 29.37 -3.70
C ILE A 109 -7.08 28.67 -2.71
N SER A 110 -7.60 28.11 -1.63
CA SER A 110 -6.77 27.41 -0.63
C SER A 110 -6.03 26.21 -1.23
N MET A 111 -6.68 25.40 -2.08
CA MET A 111 -6.04 24.29 -2.77
C MET A 111 -4.94 24.78 -3.70
N SER A 112 -5.18 25.85 -4.46
CA SER A 112 -4.17 26.42 -5.38
C SER A 112 -2.93 26.92 -4.63
N VAL A 113 -3.11 27.58 -3.48
CA VAL A 113 -2.02 28.08 -2.64
C VAL A 113 -1.21 26.91 -2.06
N LEU A 114 -1.87 25.86 -1.58
CA LEU A 114 -1.19 24.67 -1.08
C LEU A 114 -0.42 23.93 -2.18
N VAL A 115 -1.03 23.71 -3.35
CA VAL A 115 -0.39 23.01 -4.48
C VAL A 115 0.80 23.80 -5.00
N SER A 116 0.68 25.12 -5.17
CA SER A 116 1.78 25.98 -5.60
C SER A 116 2.93 26.04 -4.57
N LEU A 117 2.62 26.11 -3.27
CA LEU A 117 3.64 26.10 -2.22
C LEU A 117 4.38 24.75 -2.17
N THR A 118 3.65 23.64 -2.24
CA THR A 118 4.25 22.29 -2.31
C THR A 118 5.11 22.16 -3.56
N GLY A 119 4.61 22.59 -4.72
CA GLY A 119 5.37 22.61 -5.96
C GLY A 119 6.66 23.43 -5.82
N PHE A 120 6.58 24.64 -5.26
CA PHE A 120 7.75 25.50 -5.05
C PHE A 120 8.78 24.86 -4.14
N VAL A 121 8.38 24.25 -3.02
CA VAL A 121 9.29 23.53 -2.11
C VAL A 121 9.97 22.37 -2.84
N LEU A 122 9.22 21.55 -3.60
CA LEU A 122 9.77 20.42 -4.36
C LEU A 122 10.75 20.88 -5.45
N LEU A 123 10.41 21.93 -6.19
CA LEU A 123 11.28 22.54 -7.21
C LEU A 123 12.56 23.08 -6.57
N THR A 124 12.47 23.76 -5.43
CA THR A 124 13.64 24.33 -4.74
C THR A 124 14.52 23.24 -4.14
N ASP A 125 13.92 22.21 -3.56
CA ASP A 125 14.63 21.05 -3.01
C ASP A 125 15.40 20.30 -4.10
N PHE A 126 14.76 20.07 -5.24
CA PHE A 126 15.40 19.43 -6.38
C PHE A 126 16.54 20.27 -6.94
N LYS A 127 16.34 21.59 -7.14
CA LYS A 127 17.40 22.47 -7.65
C LYS A 127 18.63 22.52 -6.74
N THR A 128 18.49 22.27 -5.44
CA THR A 128 19.61 22.30 -4.49
C THR A 128 20.26 20.94 -4.24
N LYS A 129 19.49 19.83 -4.28
CA LYS A 129 19.97 18.48 -3.95
C LYS A 129 20.24 17.59 -5.15
N ASN A 130 19.93 18.04 -6.37
CA ASN A 130 20.16 17.26 -7.57
C ASN A 130 21.67 17.00 -7.77
N LYS A 131 22.00 15.75 -8.14
CA LYS A 131 23.36 15.27 -8.43
C LYS A 131 23.89 15.80 -9.77
N PHE A 132 22.99 16.21 -10.67
CA PHE A 132 23.30 16.70 -12.02
C PHE A 132 22.73 18.10 -12.24
N PRO A 133 23.27 19.13 -11.57
CA PRO A 133 22.76 20.51 -11.69
C PRO A 133 23.02 21.11 -13.07
N GLU A 134 24.10 20.72 -13.74
CA GLU A 134 24.49 21.23 -15.06
C GLU A 134 23.55 20.80 -16.19
N LEU A 135 22.84 19.68 -16.03
CA LEU A 135 21.91 19.17 -17.02
C LEU A 135 20.54 19.88 -16.99
N LEU A 136 20.32 20.76 -16.01
CA LEU A 136 19.05 21.47 -15.89
C LEU A 136 18.91 22.56 -16.97
N PRO A 137 17.74 22.66 -17.61
CA PRO A 137 17.50 23.72 -18.57
C PRO A 137 17.58 25.11 -17.89
N PRO A 138 18.22 26.11 -18.53
CA PRO A 138 18.20 27.48 -18.06
C PRO A 138 16.77 27.99 -17.89
N SER A 139 16.51 28.80 -16.86
CA SER A 139 15.17 29.35 -16.58
C SER A 139 14.62 30.22 -17.71
N SER A 140 15.48 30.79 -18.57
CA SER A 140 15.07 31.52 -19.78
C SER A 140 14.38 30.62 -20.80
N THR A 141 14.76 29.34 -20.90
CA THR A 141 14.19 28.37 -21.86
C THR A 141 12.72 28.09 -21.58
N PHE A 142 12.27 28.29 -20.34
CA PHE A 142 10.86 28.13 -19.97
C PHE A 142 9.94 29.06 -20.77
N TRP A 143 10.39 30.28 -21.07
CA TRP A 143 9.59 31.27 -21.78
C TRP A 143 9.61 31.09 -23.30
N SER A 144 10.67 30.55 -23.87
CA SER A 144 10.78 30.31 -25.31
C SER A 144 10.15 28.98 -25.73
N ASN A 145 10.41 27.90 -24.99
CA ASN A 145 9.91 26.56 -25.28
C ASN A 145 9.49 25.84 -23.98
N PRO A 146 8.26 26.10 -23.47
CA PRO A 146 7.83 25.56 -22.18
C PRO A 146 7.72 24.03 -22.18
N VAL A 147 7.34 23.43 -23.31
CA VAL A 147 7.17 21.97 -23.42
C VAL A 147 8.52 21.25 -23.34
N SER A 148 9.53 21.72 -24.07
CA SER A 148 10.86 21.10 -24.03
C SER A 148 11.55 21.31 -22.69
N PHE A 149 11.35 22.46 -22.05
CA PHE A 149 11.83 22.71 -20.68
C PHE A 149 11.32 21.65 -19.71
N VAL A 150 10.01 21.39 -19.71
CA VAL A 150 9.39 20.41 -18.83
C VAL A 150 9.90 19.00 -19.15
N GLN A 151 10.00 18.63 -20.42
CA GLN A 151 10.53 17.32 -20.83
C GLN A 151 11.98 17.10 -20.38
N GLN A 152 12.86 18.08 -20.59
CA GLN A 152 14.26 18.02 -20.15
C GLN A 152 14.36 17.94 -18.63
N TYR A 153 13.55 18.72 -17.91
CA TYR A 153 13.49 18.66 -16.46
C TYR A 153 13.07 17.26 -15.97
N PHE A 154 12.06 16.65 -16.59
CA PHE A 154 11.64 15.28 -16.27
C PHE A 154 12.72 14.24 -16.61
N ALA A 155 13.47 14.42 -17.71
CA ALA A 155 14.58 13.54 -18.07
C ALA A 155 15.69 13.57 -16.99
N VAL A 156 16.08 14.76 -16.53
CA VAL A 156 17.06 14.93 -15.45
C VAL A 156 16.51 14.40 -14.13
N TYR A 157 15.22 14.62 -13.84
CA TYR A 157 14.57 14.08 -12.65
C TYR A 157 14.63 12.54 -12.61
N LYS A 158 14.37 11.87 -13.74
CA LYS A 158 14.51 10.41 -13.84
C LYS A 158 15.94 9.97 -13.55
N LEU A 159 16.94 10.60 -14.16
CA LEU A 159 18.35 10.30 -13.91
C LEU A 159 18.76 10.50 -12.44
N HIS A 160 18.30 11.59 -11.82
CA HIS A 160 18.51 11.84 -10.39
C HIS A 160 17.85 10.75 -9.53
N SER A 161 16.63 10.34 -9.87
CA SER A 161 15.91 9.30 -9.15
C SER A 161 16.63 7.94 -9.25
N GLU A 162 17.13 7.58 -10.43
CA GLU A 162 17.91 6.36 -10.65
C GLU A 162 19.21 6.37 -9.85
N ALA A 163 19.95 7.48 -9.88
CA ALA A 163 21.17 7.64 -9.09
C ALA A 163 20.88 7.54 -7.58
N TYR A 164 19.80 8.16 -7.10
CA TYR A 164 19.39 8.06 -5.71
C TYR A 164 19.02 6.61 -5.33
N MET A 165 18.26 5.91 -6.18
CA MET A 165 17.89 4.52 -5.93
C MET A 165 19.11 3.60 -5.92
N ALA A 166 20.06 3.79 -6.84
CA ALA A 166 21.32 3.04 -6.86
C ALA A 166 22.11 3.24 -5.56
N GLU A 167 22.26 4.47 -5.08
CA GLU A 167 22.93 4.76 -3.81
C GLU A 167 22.22 4.11 -2.61
N GLN A 168 20.89 4.09 -2.60
CA GLN A 168 20.11 3.42 -1.55
C GLN A 168 20.24 1.90 -1.62
N GLN A 169 20.26 1.33 -2.82
CA GLN A 169 20.48 -0.11 -3.02
C GLN A 169 21.87 -0.52 -2.54
N GLU A 170 22.91 0.26 -2.85
CA GLU A 170 24.26 0.01 -2.33
C GLU A 170 24.31 0.06 -0.80
N LYS A 171 23.66 1.06 -0.18
CA LYS A 171 23.59 1.15 1.29
C LYS A 171 22.90 -0.07 1.89
N ARG A 172 21.83 -0.55 1.26
CA ARG A 172 21.11 -1.76 1.69
C ARG A 172 21.96 -3.03 1.49
N ALA A 173 22.66 -3.15 0.37
CA ALA A 173 23.55 -4.27 0.10
C ALA A 173 24.67 -4.34 1.15
N ARG A 174 25.33 -3.21 1.44
CA ARG A 174 26.36 -3.13 2.49
C ARG A 174 25.81 -3.55 3.86
N ALA A 175 24.61 -3.11 4.21
CA ALA A 175 23.96 -3.49 5.47
C ALA A 175 23.62 -4.99 5.54
N LEU A 176 23.19 -5.59 4.41
CA LEU A 176 22.94 -7.03 4.32
C LEU A 176 24.23 -7.84 4.41
N ASP A 177 25.30 -7.40 3.75
CA ASP A 177 26.61 -8.04 3.81
C ASP A 177 27.18 -7.98 5.23
N GLU A 178 27.03 -6.85 5.92
CA GLU A 178 27.42 -6.73 7.32
C GLU A 178 26.60 -7.65 8.24
N ALA A 179 25.28 -7.75 8.02
CA ALA A 179 24.44 -8.68 8.75
C ALA A 179 24.83 -10.15 8.51
N ARG A 180 25.18 -10.52 7.27
CA ARG A 180 25.68 -11.86 6.93
C ARG A 180 26.99 -12.16 7.64
N LYS A 181 27.97 -11.25 7.58
CA LYS A 181 29.25 -11.40 8.29
C LYS A 181 29.07 -11.58 9.80
N ARG A 182 28.13 -10.82 10.40
CA ARG A 182 27.80 -10.96 11.83
C ARG A 182 27.22 -12.33 12.16
N LYS A 183 26.30 -12.85 11.33
CA LYS A 183 25.76 -14.21 11.49
C LYS A 183 26.86 -15.27 11.35
N GLU A 184 27.67 -15.18 10.30
CA GLU A 184 28.79 -16.09 10.07
C GLU A 184 29.77 -16.10 11.26
N TYR A 185 30.08 -14.92 11.81
CA TYR A 185 30.92 -14.79 13.01
C TYR A 185 30.30 -15.47 14.23
N LEU A 186 29.00 -15.30 14.47
CA LEU A 186 28.29 -15.90 15.59
C LEU A 186 28.22 -17.43 15.50
N ILE A 187 28.03 -17.96 14.29
CA ILE A 187 28.07 -19.40 13.99
C ILE A 187 29.48 -19.94 14.23
N ALA A 188 30.51 -19.26 13.70
CA ALA A 188 31.91 -19.70 13.83
C ALA A 188 32.40 -19.71 15.29
N HIS A 189 31.91 -18.79 16.12
CA HIS A 189 32.23 -18.75 17.55
C HIS A 189 31.32 -19.64 18.40
N GLY A 190 30.39 -20.39 17.79
CA GLY A 190 29.49 -21.32 18.49
C GLY A 190 28.52 -20.64 19.46
N ILE A 191 28.36 -19.31 19.37
CA ILE A 191 27.43 -18.52 20.20
C ILE A 191 26.01 -18.69 19.65
N GLU A 192 25.86 -18.87 18.35
CA GLU A 192 24.63 -19.34 17.72
C GLU A 192 24.56 -20.88 17.72
N LYS A 193 24.33 -21.47 18.90
CA LYS A 193 23.65 -22.79 18.97
C LYS A 193 22.16 -22.53 18.87
N GLU A 194 21.54 -23.05 17.79
CA GLU A 194 20.10 -23.21 17.59
C GLU A 194 19.23 -22.33 18.49
N GLY A 195 18.94 -21.11 18.02
CA GLY A 195 18.09 -20.18 18.74
C GLY A 195 16.79 -20.86 19.21
N LEU A 196 16.57 -20.82 20.52
CA LEU A 196 15.48 -21.43 21.29
C LEU A 196 14.05 -21.09 20.82
N PHE A 197 13.88 -20.34 19.72
CA PHE A 197 12.56 -19.94 19.22
C PHE A 197 12.51 -19.60 17.73
N GLY A 198 13.11 -20.41 16.83
CA GLY A 198 12.77 -20.42 15.38
C GLY A 198 12.91 -19.10 14.59
N PHE A 199 13.46 -18.06 15.20
CA PHE A 199 13.79 -16.78 14.59
C PHE A 199 15.31 -16.73 14.42
N GLY A 200 15.78 -16.87 13.17
CA GLY A 200 17.18 -16.67 12.80
C GLY A 200 18.06 -17.93 12.74
N THR A 201 17.51 -19.14 12.84
CA THR A 201 18.31 -20.37 12.59
C THR A 201 18.55 -20.59 11.09
N VAL A 202 19.66 -21.25 10.74
CA VAL A 202 19.98 -21.67 9.36
C VAL A 202 18.83 -22.48 8.74
N GLU A 203 18.17 -23.32 9.53
CA GLU A 203 17.01 -24.11 9.11
C GLU A 203 15.72 -23.27 8.99
N GLY A 204 15.54 -22.25 9.84
CA GLY A 204 14.45 -21.29 9.74
C GLY A 204 14.57 -20.40 8.49
N ASP A 205 15.79 -19.98 8.16
CA ASP A 205 16.09 -19.23 6.94
C ASP A 205 15.93 -20.13 5.68
N ALA A 206 16.38 -21.39 5.72
CA ALA A 206 16.15 -22.37 4.63
C ALA A 206 14.66 -22.70 4.41
N ARG A 207 13.89 -22.85 5.49
CA ARG A 207 12.43 -23.07 5.42
C ARG A 207 11.69 -21.84 4.92
N LYS A 208 12.16 -20.63 5.27
CA LYS A 208 11.60 -19.37 4.78
C LYS A 208 11.93 -19.15 3.29
N GLU A 209 13.13 -19.52 2.87
CA GLU A 209 13.55 -19.53 1.47
C GLU A 209 12.72 -20.51 0.64
N LYS A 210 12.50 -21.74 1.14
CA LYS A 210 11.61 -22.72 0.52
C LYS A 210 10.19 -22.17 0.35
N ARG A 211 9.63 -21.54 1.38
CA ARG A 211 8.30 -20.90 1.32
C ARG A 211 8.26 -19.71 0.35
N ARG A 212 9.37 -18.98 0.17
CA ARG A 212 9.44 -17.89 -0.81
C ARG A 212 9.45 -18.45 -2.23
N ARG A 213 10.24 -19.49 -2.50
CA ARG A 213 10.25 -20.19 -3.79
C ARG A 213 8.91 -20.83 -4.13
N GLU A 214 8.22 -21.42 -3.15
CA GLU A 214 6.87 -21.93 -3.34
C GLU A 214 5.89 -20.82 -3.72
N ARG A 215 6.01 -19.61 -3.14
CA ARG A 215 5.17 -18.46 -3.52
C ARG A 215 5.51 -17.92 -4.90
N GLU A 216 6.80 -17.79 -5.22
CA GLU A 216 7.28 -17.37 -6.54
C GLU A 216 6.81 -18.36 -7.62
N ALA A 217 6.87 -19.68 -7.35
CA ALA A 217 6.33 -20.70 -8.24
C ALA A 217 4.80 -20.62 -8.42
N MET A 218 4.06 -20.37 -7.34
CA MET A 218 2.60 -20.15 -7.42
C MET A 218 2.25 -18.88 -8.20
N ASP A 219 3.03 -17.81 -8.04
CA ASP A 219 2.84 -16.55 -8.78
C ASP A 219 3.19 -16.74 -10.27
N GLU A 220 4.25 -17.49 -10.59
CA GLU A 220 4.59 -17.88 -11.97
C GLU A 220 3.53 -18.80 -12.60
N GLU A 221 3.01 -19.78 -11.85
CA GLU A 221 1.90 -20.63 -12.29
C GLU A 221 0.64 -19.80 -12.54
N ARG A 222 0.32 -18.87 -11.65
CA ARG A 222 -0.82 -17.96 -11.82
C ARG A 222 -0.67 -17.08 -13.07
N ILE A 223 0.52 -16.52 -13.32
CA ILE A 223 0.79 -15.74 -14.52
C ILE A 223 0.67 -16.61 -15.78
N ARG A 224 1.10 -17.88 -15.71
CA ARG A 224 0.98 -18.84 -16.80
C ARG A 224 -0.48 -19.23 -17.08
N GLU A 225 -1.29 -19.38 -16.04
CA GLU A 225 -2.73 -19.64 -16.14
C GLU A 225 -3.48 -18.44 -16.71
N GLU A 226 -3.20 -17.22 -16.23
CA GLU A 226 -3.78 -15.97 -16.77
C GLU A 226 -3.49 -15.83 -18.28
N HIS A 227 -2.28 -16.19 -18.72
CA HIS A 227 -1.90 -16.20 -20.14
C HIS A 227 -2.55 -17.35 -20.96
N ASN A 228 -2.98 -18.45 -20.32
CA ASN A 228 -3.65 -19.57 -20.98
C ASN A 228 -5.17 -19.36 -21.08
N GLU A 229 -5.78 -18.68 -20.10
CA GLU A 229 -7.20 -18.31 -20.13
C GLU A 229 -7.48 -17.21 -21.17
N GLU A 230 -6.56 -16.27 -21.38
CA GLU A 230 -6.66 -15.30 -22.49
C GLU A 230 -6.59 -15.97 -23.88
N SER A 231 -6.00 -17.17 -23.98
CA SER A 231 -5.95 -17.94 -25.24
C SER A 231 -7.25 -18.70 -25.57
N ILE A 232 -8.13 -18.92 -24.59
CA ILE A 232 -9.36 -19.73 -24.76
C ILE A 232 -10.63 -18.85 -24.80
N GLY A 233 -10.57 -17.61 -24.31
CA GLY A 233 -11.72 -16.69 -24.22
C GLY A 233 -11.96 -15.73 -25.39
N GLY A 234 -11.24 -15.84 -26.51
CA GLY A 234 -11.25 -14.84 -27.58
C GLY A 234 -12.27 -15.06 -28.70
N ASN A 235 -13.58 -14.98 -28.44
CA ASN A 235 -14.56 -14.73 -29.52
C ASN A 235 -15.82 -13.98 -29.04
N THR A 236 -15.88 -12.65 -29.23
CA THR A 236 -17.03 -11.90 -29.81
C THR A 236 -16.75 -10.38 -29.87
N SER A 237 -16.51 -9.92 -31.11
CA SER A 237 -16.92 -8.66 -31.76
C SER A 237 -16.70 -7.28 -31.07
N ASN A 238 -15.80 -6.45 -31.62
CA ASN A 238 -16.12 -5.53 -32.73
C ASN A 238 -14.96 -4.57 -33.08
N GLY A 239 -14.72 -4.38 -34.39
CA GLY A 239 -14.32 -3.07 -34.91
C GLY A 239 -12.92 -2.91 -35.52
N THR A 240 -12.78 -3.33 -36.77
CA THR A 240 -12.02 -2.66 -37.85
C THR A 240 -10.50 -2.47 -37.67
N ARG A 241 -9.66 -3.15 -38.48
CA ARG A 241 -8.58 -2.54 -39.32
C ARG A 241 -7.66 -3.60 -39.97
N ALA A 242 -7.56 -3.52 -41.30
CA ALA A 242 -6.47 -3.94 -42.21
C ALA A 242 -5.88 -5.38 -42.10
N PRO A 243 -6.11 -6.25 -43.10
CA PRO A 243 -5.39 -7.51 -43.22
C PRO A 243 -4.06 -7.24 -43.94
N HIS A 244 -2.94 -7.21 -43.23
CA HIS A 244 -1.59 -7.45 -43.79
C HIS A 244 -0.46 -7.34 -42.75
N ALA A 245 -0.71 -6.84 -41.53
CA ALA A 245 0.33 -6.74 -40.49
C ALA A 245 0.40 -7.97 -39.57
N GLN A 246 -0.65 -8.78 -39.49
CA GLN A 246 -0.77 -9.83 -38.46
C GLN A 246 0.13 -11.05 -38.72
N GLU A 247 0.44 -11.35 -39.99
CA GLU A 247 1.27 -12.51 -40.35
C GLU A 247 2.75 -12.25 -40.02
N ASP A 248 3.24 -11.03 -40.20
CA ASP A 248 4.62 -10.65 -39.87
C ASP A 248 4.88 -10.72 -38.35
N TYR A 249 3.88 -10.38 -37.53
CA TYR A 249 3.95 -10.52 -36.09
C TYR A 249 3.88 -11.98 -35.61
N GLN A 250 3.25 -12.88 -36.37
CA GLN A 250 3.24 -14.31 -36.04
C GLN A 250 4.54 -15.01 -36.47
N MET A 251 5.20 -14.55 -37.54
CA MET A 251 6.47 -15.13 -37.99
C MET A 251 7.67 -14.73 -37.11
N GLN A 252 7.69 -13.52 -36.53
CA GLN A 252 8.79 -13.07 -35.67
C GLN A 252 9.07 -13.96 -34.44
N PRO A 253 8.08 -14.35 -33.62
CA PRO A 253 8.34 -15.22 -32.47
C PRO A 253 8.75 -16.62 -32.91
N MET A 254 8.17 -17.13 -34.00
CA MET A 254 8.52 -18.45 -34.55
C MET A 254 9.98 -18.50 -35.03
N LEU A 255 10.44 -17.45 -35.72
CA LEU A 255 11.81 -17.33 -36.19
C LEU A 255 12.80 -17.21 -35.02
N LEU A 256 12.43 -16.45 -33.98
CA LEU A 256 13.26 -16.29 -32.78
C LEU A 256 13.36 -17.60 -31.99
N GLU A 257 12.26 -18.35 -31.87
CA GLU A 257 12.26 -19.67 -31.23
C GLU A 257 13.11 -20.67 -32.01
N GLN A 258 13.07 -20.62 -33.34
CA GLN A 258 13.89 -21.45 -34.21
C GLN A 258 15.38 -21.12 -34.07
N GLN A 259 15.75 -19.83 -33.98
CA GLN A 259 17.13 -19.41 -33.69
C GLN A 259 17.59 -19.84 -32.30
N ASN A 260 16.74 -19.74 -31.28
CA ASN A 260 17.07 -20.17 -29.93
C ASN A 260 17.25 -21.69 -29.85
N LYS A 261 16.41 -22.48 -30.54
CA LYS A 261 16.58 -23.93 -30.69
C LYS A 261 17.90 -24.30 -31.37
N GLN A 262 18.30 -23.56 -32.41
CA GLN A 262 19.60 -23.76 -33.06
C GLN A 262 20.78 -23.45 -32.13
N ARG A 263 20.70 -22.36 -31.35
CA ARG A 263 21.71 -22.03 -30.33
C ARG A 263 21.82 -23.10 -29.26
N LEU A 264 20.69 -23.63 -28.79
CA LEU A 264 20.66 -24.70 -27.79
C LEU A 264 21.23 -26.01 -28.35
N ALA A 265 20.90 -26.36 -29.60
CA ALA A 265 21.44 -27.54 -30.26
C ALA A 265 22.97 -27.42 -30.45
N LYS A 266 23.45 -26.25 -30.87
CA LYS A 266 24.88 -25.97 -31.01
C LYS A 266 25.60 -26.02 -29.65
N ALA A 267 25.03 -25.43 -28.61
CA ALA A 267 25.60 -25.51 -27.25
C ALA A 267 25.62 -26.94 -26.70
N LYS A 268 24.60 -27.77 -27.00
CA LYS A 268 24.59 -29.20 -26.66
C LYS A 268 25.68 -29.97 -27.41
N GLN A 269 25.94 -29.62 -28.67
CA GLN A 269 26.98 -30.24 -29.47
C GLN A 269 28.38 -29.84 -28.98
N GLU A 270 28.59 -28.57 -28.61
CA GLU A 270 29.82 -28.11 -27.96
C GLU A 270 30.08 -28.83 -26.62
N HIS A 271 29.03 -29.16 -25.87
CA HIS A 271 29.14 -29.97 -24.66
C HIS A 271 29.45 -31.45 -24.91
N TYR A 272 29.09 -31.99 -26.08
CA TYR A 272 29.41 -33.37 -26.46
C TYR A 272 30.82 -33.50 -27.04
N ASP A 273 31.29 -32.48 -27.76
CA ASP A 273 32.64 -32.48 -28.36
C ASP A 273 33.74 -32.05 -27.36
N GLY A 274 33.39 -31.35 -26.27
CA GLY A 274 34.32 -31.00 -25.19
C GLY A 274 34.65 -32.13 -24.19
N GLY A 275 34.03 -33.31 -24.35
CA GLY A 275 34.03 -34.39 -23.36
C GLY A 275 35.21 -35.38 -23.39
N GLN A 276 36.31 -35.10 -24.09
CA GLN A 276 37.47 -36.02 -24.12
C GLN A 276 38.68 -35.64 -23.26
N ASN A 277 38.71 -34.50 -22.56
CA ASN A 277 39.84 -34.19 -21.68
C ASN A 277 39.37 -33.55 -20.37
N GLY A 278 39.37 -34.32 -19.28
CA GLY A 278 39.23 -33.74 -17.94
C GLY A 278 38.65 -34.68 -16.88
N SER A 279 39.38 -35.74 -16.55
CA SER A 279 39.18 -36.50 -15.32
C SER A 279 39.47 -35.63 -14.08
N PHE A 280 38.50 -35.48 -13.17
CA PHE A 280 38.81 -35.11 -11.78
C PHE A 280 37.81 -35.71 -10.78
N LEU A 281 38.38 -36.36 -9.78
CA LEU A 281 37.78 -37.18 -8.73
C LEU A 281 37.04 -36.37 -7.64
N GLY A 282 36.15 -37.08 -6.93
CA GLY A 282 35.63 -36.70 -5.60
C GLY A 282 34.23 -37.29 -5.36
N HIS A 283 34.09 -38.58 -5.01
CA HIS A 283 34.05 -39.08 -3.63
C HIS A 283 33.09 -38.28 -2.73
N ASP A 284 31.85 -38.75 -2.58
CA ASP A 284 31.41 -39.42 -1.35
C ASP A 284 29.89 -39.64 -1.36
N GLY A 285 29.50 -40.92 -1.34
CA GLY A 285 28.13 -41.35 -1.15
C GLY A 285 27.72 -41.30 0.31
N LYS A 286 26.54 -40.73 0.58
CA LYS A 286 25.74 -41.06 1.76
C LYS A 286 24.28 -41.18 1.37
N MET A 287 23.81 -42.43 1.35
CA MET A 287 22.39 -42.75 1.42
C MET A 287 21.87 -42.39 2.80
N LEU A 288 20.77 -41.65 2.87
CA LEU A 288 19.89 -41.66 4.03
C LEU A 288 18.46 -41.86 3.56
N THR A 289 17.89 -42.88 4.18
CA THR A 289 16.61 -43.53 3.94
C THR A 289 15.44 -42.63 4.32
N SER A 290 14.41 -42.71 3.49
CA SER A 290 13.04 -42.25 3.73
C SER A 290 12.48 -42.77 5.05
N GLY A 291 12.14 -41.85 5.96
CA GLY A 291 11.24 -42.09 7.09
C GLY A 291 10.00 -41.22 6.91
N ALA A 292 8.99 -41.79 6.27
CA ALA A 292 7.65 -41.20 6.18
C ALA A 292 6.88 -41.55 7.46
N GLU A 293 6.75 -40.57 8.37
CA GLU A 293 5.77 -40.63 9.45
C GLU A 293 4.62 -39.69 9.12
N ASP A 294 3.59 -40.25 8.47
CA ASP A 294 2.28 -39.64 8.29
C ASP A 294 1.55 -39.57 9.64
N VAL A 295 1.74 -38.48 10.38
CA VAL A 295 0.86 -38.14 11.50
C VAL A 295 -0.41 -37.49 10.91
N LYS A 296 -1.48 -38.29 10.82
CA LYS A 296 -2.84 -37.82 10.49
C LYS A 296 -3.33 -36.85 11.58
N GLU A 297 -3.08 -35.57 11.38
CA GLU A 297 -3.66 -34.47 12.16
C GLU A 297 -5.18 -34.45 11.90
N THR A 298 -5.96 -34.94 12.85
CA THR A 298 -7.43 -35.00 12.76
C THR A 298 -8.02 -33.59 12.78
N GLY A 299 -9.14 -33.39 12.08
CA GLY A 299 -9.74 -32.07 11.83
C GLY A 299 -10.06 -31.23 13.07
N GLU A 300 -10.08 -31.83 14.27
CA GLU A 300 -10.29 -31.12 15.53
C GLU A 300 -9.11 -30.26 15.98
N GLU A 301 -7.86 -30.65 15.66
CA GLU A 301 -6.68 -29.84 16.00
C GLU A 301 -6.62 -28.55 15.17
N LYS A 302 -7.06 -28.59 13.91
CA LYS A 302 -7.16 -27.42 13.05
C LYS A 302 -8.14 -26.37 13.61
N VAL A 303 -9.26 -26.81 14.19
CA VAL A 303 -10.27 -25.91 14.79
C VAL A 303 -9.75 -25.29 16.10
N LYS A 304 -9.02 -26.05 16.93
CA LYS A 304 -8.42 -25.52 18.17
C LYS A 304 -7.32 -24.50 17.88
N LYS A 305 -6.50 -24.74 16.84
CA LYS A 305 -5.43 -23.82 16.41
C LYS A 305 -6.00 -22.54 15.78
N ALA A 306 -7.10 -22.65 15.03
CA ALA A 306 -7.82 -21.49 14.49
C ALA A 306 -8.46 -20.63 15.60
N LYS A 307 -9.10 -21.25 16.62
CA LYS A 307 -9.65 -20.51 17.76
C LYS A 307 -8.58 -19.79 18.60
N LYS A 308 -7.36 -20.36 18.71
CA LYS A 308 -6.25 -19.74 19.43
C LYS A 308 -5.63 -18.54 18.70
N TRP A 309 -5.68 -18.54 17.36
CA TRP A 309 -5.20 -17.41 16.55
C TRP A 309 -6.22 -16.26 16.42
N PHE A 310 -7.52 -16.58 16.41
CA PHE A 310 -8.58 -15.57 16.29
C PHE A 310 -9.14 -15.07 17.64
N GLY A 311 -8.64 -15.58 18.77
CA GLY A 311 -9.13 -15.28 20.12
C GLY A 311 -8.24 -14.37 20.96
N ILE A 312 -7.37 -13.57 20.34
CA ILE A 312 -6.59 -12.52 21.03
C ILE A 312 -6.96 -11.18 20.38
N TRP A 313 -8.03 -10.57 20.91
CA TRP A 313 -8.27 -9.13 20.96
C TRP A 313 -9.09 -8.83 22.22
#